data_AF-A0AAW0T9Q8-F1
#
_entry.id   AF-A0AAW0T9Q8-F1
#
_cell.length_a   1.000
_cell.length_b   1.000
_cell.length_c   1.000
_cell.angle_alpha   90.00
_cell.angle_beta   90.00
_cell.angle_gamma   90.00
#
_symmetry.space_group_name_H-M   'P 1'
#
loop_
_entity.id
_entity.type
_entity.pdbx_description
1 polymer ?
#
loop_
_entity_poly.entity_id
_entity_poly.type
_entity_poly.pdbx_seq_one_letter_code
_entity_poly.pdbx_strand_id
1 'polypeptide(L)'
;MMSGYLSPAKRRMFWEKKEDTGNTLVKKAMFRNTFDDRMRYTHFANNLKPKDDDCFWKLIKGKPPSFGYKVWVLATSKGELIRCEPYGGAKTKLFDYGIGQGPNVVYGLVEYAKLVAGSKIACDNLFSWTRKE
;
A
#
# COMPACT_ATOMS: atom_id res chain seq x y z
N MET A 1 9.30 14.87 -4.05
CA MET A 1 8.08 14.60 -3.27
C MET A 1 7.96 15.67 -2.19
N MET A 2 6.99 16.59 -2.27
CA MET A 2 6.79 17.64 -1.23
C MET A 2 5.57 17.38 -0.36
N SER A 3 4.54 16.73 -0.91
CA SER A 3 3.29 16.46 -0.21
C SER A 3 3.38 15.40 0.90
N GLY A 4 4.45 14.60 0.92
CA GLY A 4 4.69 13.61 1.99
C GLY A 4 5.43 14.17 3.20
N TYR A 5 6.19 15.25 3.02
CA TYR A 5 6.92 15.93 4.11
C TYR A 5 6.10 17.04 4.75
N LEU A 6 5.22 17.68 3.96
CA LEU A 6 4.37 18.77 4.42
C LEU A 6 3.01 18.22 4.82
N SER A 7 2.52 18.63 5.99
CA SER A 7 1.26 18.18 6.58
C SER A 7 0.04 19.09 6.34
N PRO A 8 -0.19 19.76 5.18
CA PRO A 8 -1.50 20.35 4.93
C PRO A 8 -2.57 19.27 4.93
N ALA A 9 -3.57 19.40 5.80
CA ALA A 9 -4.66 18.44 5.93
C ALA A 9 -5.42 18.20 4.61
N LYS A 10 -5.37 19.16 3.67
CA LYS A 10 -6.01 19.07 2.36
C LYS A 10 -5.05 19.49 1.26
N ARG A 11 -4.87 18.62 0.27
CA ARG A 11 -4.04 18.83 -0.92
C ARG A 11 -4.29 20.16 -1.65
N ARG A 12 -5.54 20.64 -1.67
CA ARG A 12 -5.90 21.91 -2.34
C ARG A 12 -5.23 23.13 -1.70
N MET A 13 -4.81 23.03 -0.44
CA MET A 13 -4.17 24.10 0.31
C MET A 13 -2.84 24.53 -0.30
N PHE A 14 -2.12 23.64 -1.00
CA PHE A 14 -0.84 23.99 -1.64
C PHE A 14 -0.95 25.17 -2.63
N TRP A 15 -2.15 25.42 -3.19
CA TRP A 15 -2.42 26.54 -4.11
C TRP A 15 -3.20 27.70 -3.48
N GLU A 16 -3.45 27.69 -2.17
CA GLU A 16 -4.11 28.80 -1.48
C GLU A 16 -3.21 30.05 -1.44
N LYS A 17 -3.82 31.24 -1.43
CA LYS A 17 -3.07 32.51 -1.38
C LYS A 17 -2.56 32.85 0.03
N LYS A 18 -3.07 32.18 1.08
CA LYS A 18 -2.63 32.39 2.46
C LYS A 18 -1.18 31.94 2.62
N GLU A 19 -0.43 32.69 3.42
CA GLU A 19 0.99 32.50 3.63
C GLU A 19 1.29 31.16 4.35
N ASP A 20 0.47 30.80 5.34
CA ASP A 20 0.66 29.59 6.16
C ASP A 20 0.30 28.27 5.46
N THR A 21 -0.43 28.32 4.34
CA THR A 21 -1.00 27.11 3.70
C THR A 21 -0.52 26.89 2.28
N GLY A 22 -0.19 27.97 1.56
CA GLY A 22 0.26 27.92 0.18
C GLY A 22 1.74 27.57 0.05
N ASN A 23 2.07 26.69 -0.90
CA ASN A 23 3.47 26.36 -1.19
C ASN A 23 3.90 26.97 -2.53
N THR A 24 4.86 27.90 -2.48
CA THR A 24 5.35 28.62 -3.66
C THR A 24 6.04 27.70 -4.68
N LEU A 25 6.73 26.65 -4.23
CA LEU A 25 7.38 25.67 -5.11
C LEU A 25 6.33 24.86 -5.87
N VAL A 26 5.27 24.42 -5.19
CA VAL A 26 4.17 23.67 -5.82
C VAL A 26 3.44 24.55 -6.84
N LYS A 27 3.13 25.80 -6.49
CA LYS A 27 2.46 26.76 -7.38
C LYS A 27 3.29 27.07 -8.64
N LYS A 28 4.61 27.20 -8.50
CA LYS A 28 5.53 27.43 -9.63
C LYS A 28 5.68 26.19 -10.51
N ALA A 29 5.63 24.99 -9.93
CA ALA A 29 5.81 23.74 -10.66
C ALA A 29 4.58 23.34 -11.50
N MET A 30 3.37 23.56 -10.99
CA MET A 30 2.14 23.17 -11.69
C MET A 30 0.93 23.98 -11.22
N PHE A 31 0.07 24.39 -12.15
CA PHE A 31 -1.22 25.01 -11.79
C PHE A 31 -2.18 23.99 -11.17
N ARG A 32 -3.06 24.46 -10.29
CA ARG A 32 -4.03 23.63 -9.57
C ARG A 32 -4.91 22.80 -10.50
N ASN A 33 -5.48 23.43 -11.53
CA ASN A 33 -6.39 22.73 -12.46
C ASN A 33 -5.64 21.68 -13.26
N THR A 34 -4.45 22.02 -13.79
CA THR A 34 -3.58 21.05 -14.48
C THR A 34 -3.23 19.86 -13.60
N PHE A 35 -2.97 20.08 -12.31
CA PHE A 35 -2.69 19.01 -11.36
C PHE A 35 -3.93 18.14 -11.10
N ASP A 36 -5.10 18.76 -10.86
CA ASP A 36 -6.35 18.03 -10.62
C ASP A 36 -6.76 17.23 -11.87
N ASP A 37 -6.61 17.78 -13.08
CA ASP A 37 -6.87 17.09 -14.35
C ASP A 37 -5.89 15.92 -14.55
N ARG A 38 -4.59 16.16 -14.45
CA ARG A 38 -3.58 15.09 -14.57
C ARG A 38 -3.84 13.98 -13.56
N MET A 39 -4.14 14.30 -12.31
CA MET A 39 -4.44 13.29 -11.30
C MET A 39 -5.70 12.49 -11.66
N ARG A 40 -6.76 13.16 -12.17
CA ARG A 40 -8.02 12.50 -12.52
C ARG A 40 -7.87 11.53 -13.68
N TYR A 41 -7.03 11.85 -14.67
CA TYR A 41 -6.83 11.05 -15.88
C TYR A 41 -5.61 10.14 -15.84
N THR A 42 -4.85 10.12 -14.74
CA THR A 42 -3.76 9.15 -14.56
C THR A 42 -4.35 7.78 -14.26
N HIS A 43 -4.26 6.86 -15.22
CA HIS A 43 -4.72 5.47 -15.09
C HIS A 43 -3.52 4.51 -15.14
N PHE A 44 -3.43 3.61 -14.16
CA PHE A 44 -2.37 2.57 -14.09
C PHE A 44 -2.79 1.24 -14.72
N ALA A 45 -4.03 1.15 -15.20
CA ALA A 45 -4.58 -0.01 -15.88
C ALA A 45 -5.33 0.43 -17.14
N ASN A 46 -5.41 -0.46 -18.13
CA ASN A 46 -6.17 -0.22 -19.35
C ASN A 46 -7.67 -0.46 -19.07
N ASN A 47 -8.44 0.61 -19.04
CA ASN A 47 -9.89 0.54 -18.76
C ASN A 47 -10.72 0.04 -19.94
N LEU A 48 -10.14 -0.15 -21.14
CA LEU A 48 -10.84 -0.75 -22.29
C LEU A 48 -11.02 -2.26 -22.15
N LYS A 49 -10.31 -2.88 -21.21
CA LYS A 49 -10.42 -4.30 -20.87
C LYS A 49 -10.61 -4.42 -19.35
N PRO A 50 -11.81 -4.11 -18.83
CA PRO A 50 -12.07 -4.21 -17.41
C PRO A 50 -11.83 -5.65 -16.94
N LYS A 51 -11.16 -5.76 -15.79
CA LYS A 51 -10.89 -7.04 -15.14
C LYS A 51 -12.00 -7.33 -14.16
N ASP A 52 -12.86 -8.28 -14.50
CA ASP A 52 -13.96 -8.73 -13.63
C ASP A 52 -13.45 -9.46 -12.36
N ASP A 53 -12.15 -9.76 -12.29
CA ASP A 53 -11.52 -10.50 -11.20
C ASP A 53 -10.89 -9.63 -10.10
N ASP A 54 -11.05 -8.30 -10.12
CA ASP A 54 -10.44 -7.40 -9.14
C ASP A 54 -10.92 -7.69 -7.71
N CYS A 55 -9.95 -8.04 -6.86
CA CYS A 55 -10.17 -8.51 -5.50
C CYS A 55 -9.37 -7.72 -4.45
N PHE A 56 -8.72 -6.62 -4.86
CA PHE A 56 -7.75 -5.90 -4.03
C PHE A 56 -8.38 -4.91 -3.06
N TRP A 57 -9.57 -4.39 -3.38
CA TRP A 57 -10.29 -3.52 -2.46
C TRP A 57 -10.89 -4.34 -1.31
N LYS A 58 -10.87 -3.78 -0.09
CA LYS A 58 -11.40 -4.43 1.11
C LYS A 58 -12.12 -3.45 2.02
N LEU A 59 -13.18 -3.94 2.67
CA LEU A 59 -13.77 -3.31 3.84
C LEU A 59 -12.99 -3.75 5.09
N ILE A 60 -12.36 -2.79 5.78
CA ILE A 60 -11.57 -3.00 6.99
C ILE A 60 -12.41 -2.53 8.19
N LYS A 61 -12.98 -3.48 8.92
CA LYS A 61 -13.74 -3.19 10.13
C LYS A 61 -12.81 -2.63 11.22
N GLY A 62 -13.26 -1.59 11.91
CA GLY A 62 -12.55 -1.02 13.07
C GLY A 62 -11.43 -0.02 12.76
N LYS A 63 -11.22 0.37 11.49
CA LYS A 63 -10.26 1.42 11.12
C LYS A 63 -10.93 2.46 10.20
N PRO A 64 -10.89 3.76 10.52
CA PRO A 64 -11.21 4.80 9.56
C PRO A 64 -9.98 5.13 8.69
N PRO A 65 -10.12 5.26 7.35
CA PRO A 65 -11.30 4.95 6.54
C PRO A 65 -11.55 3.43 6.46
N SER A 66 -12.82 3.02 6.51
CA SER A 66 -13.21 1.60 6.57
C SER A 66 -13.11 0.88 5.25
N PHE A 67 -12.69 1.56 4.17
CA PHE A 67 -12.50 1.01 2.84
C PHE A 67 -11.12 1.37 2.34
N GLY A 68 -10.39 0.38 1.83
CA GLY A 68 -9.05 0.61 1.27
C GLY A 68 -8.41 -0.66 0.74
N TYR A 69 -7.11 -0.56 0.48
CA TYR A 69 -6.27 -1.68 0.07
C TYR A 69 -5.50 -2.21 1.27
N LYS A 70 -5.33 -3.53 1.33
CA LYS A 70 -4.44 -4.17 2.30
C LYS A 70 -3.21 -4.69 1.54
N VAL A 71 -2.03 -4.44 2.10
CA VAL A 71 -0.76 -4.87 1.53
C VAL A 71 0.03 -5.57 2.62
N TRP A 72 0.56 -6.76 2.34
CA TRP A 72 1.50 -7.44 3.21
C TRP A 72 2.90 -6.94 2.92
N VAL A 73 3.70 -6.72 3.96
CA VAL A 73 5.01 -6.07 3.86
C VAL A 73 6.04 -6.89 4.62
N LEU A 74 7.14 -7.19 3.94
CA LEU A 74 8.39 -7.64 4.52
C LEU A 74 9.36 -6.45 4.53
N ALA A 75 9.83 -6.08 5.71
CA ALA A 75 10.74 -4.97 5.91
C ALA A 75 11.92 -5.38 6.80
N THR A 76 13.03 -4.66 6.68
CA THR A 76 14.15 -4.78 7.61
C THR A 76 13.73 -4.26 8.98
N SER A 77 14.46 -4.64 10.03
CA SER A 77 14.26 -4.09 11.39
C SER A 77 14.47 -2.57 11.47
N LYS A 78 15.14 -1.98 10.47
CA LYS A 78 15.34 -0.53 10.33
C LYS A 78 14.18 0.18 9.63
N GLY A 79 13.17 -0.57 9.16
CA GLY A 79 12.00 -0.03 8.47
C GLY A 79 12.15 0.07 6.95
N GLU A 80 13.18 -0.54 6.35
CA GLU A 80 13.37 -0.52 4.90
C GLU A 80 12.50 -1.61 4.26
N LEU A 81 11.77 -1.26 3.21
CA LEU A 81 10.93 -2.20 2.48
C LEU A 81 11.81 -3.18 1.69
N ILE A 82 11.68 -4.48 1.98
CA ILE A 82 12.32 -5.56 1.20
C ILE A 82 11.35 -6.00 0.10
N ARG A 83 10.10 -6.31 0.48
CA ARG A 83 9.06 -6.77 -0.44
C ARG A 83 7.68 -6.42 0.08
N CYS A 84 6.75 -6.16 -0.82
CA CYS A 84 5.34 -6.08 -0.48
C CYS A 84 4.49 -6.83 -1.50
N GLU A 85 3.39 -7.42 -1.03
CA GLU A 85 2.42 -8.09 -1.89
C GLU A 85 0.99 -7.61 -1.56
N PRO A 86 0.20 -7.20 -2.58
CA PRO A 86 -1.16 -6.77 -2.36
C PRO A 86 -2.05 -7.95 -1.96
N TYR A 87 -2.89 -7.74 -0.96
CA TYR A 87 -3.81 -8.75 -0.46
C TYR A 87 -5.05 -8.86 -1.36
N GLY A 88 -5.21 -10.00 -2.04
CA GLY A 88 -6.36 -10.31 -2.90
C GLY A 88 -7.42 -11.19 -2.25
N GLY A 89 -7.28 -11.55 -0.97
CA GLY A 89 -8.12 -12.59 -0.36
C GLY A 89 -7.78 -13.97 -0.94
N ALA A 90 -8.78 -14.71 -1.41
CA ALA A 90 -8.61 -16.05 -2.00
C ALA A 90 -7.78 -16.03 -3.29
N LYS A 91 -7.71 -14.90 -3.99
CA LYS A 91 -6.95 -14.72 -5.24
C LYS A 91 -5.57 -14.11 -5.03
N THR A 92 -5.06 -14.11 -3.80
CA THR A 92 -3.72 -13.56 -3.55
C THR A 92 -2.69 -14.39 -4.29
N LYS A 93 -1.81 -13.75 -5.07
CA LYS A 93 -0.83 -14.39 -5.94
C LYS A 93 0.39 -14.89 -5.17
N LEU A 94 0.18 -15.76 -4.20
CA LEU A 94 1.24 -16.43 -3.45
C LEU A 94 1.10 -17.93 -3.62
N PHE A 95 2.23 -18.63 -3.48
CA PHE A 95 2.24 -20.08 -3.49
C PHE A 95 1.42 -20.61 -2.32
N ASP A 96 0.59 -21.61 -2.60
CA ASP A 96 -0.14 -22.33 -1.58
C ASP A 96 0.63 -23.58 -1.20
N TYR A 97 1.21 -23.57 0.01
CA TYR A 97 1.94 -24.72 0.54
C TYR A 97 1.00 -25.66 1.32
N GLY A 98 -0.32 -25.40 1.35
CA GLY A 98 -1.32 -26.19 2.09
C GLY A 98 -1.33 -25.91 3.59
N ILE A 99 -0.62 -24.87 4.02
CA ILE A 99 -0.36 -24.57 5.42
C ILE A 99 -1.16 -23.32 5.88
N GLY A 100 -2.19 -22.94 5.13
CA GLY A 100 -3.04 -21.79 5.46
C GLY A 100 -2.44 -20.43 5.12
N GLN A 101 -3.30 -19.41 5.09
CA GLN A 101 -2.95 -18.12 4.48
C GLN A 101 -1.81 -17.41 5.19
N GLY A 102 -1.83 -17.23 6.51
CA GLY A 102 -0.80 -16.48 7.23
C GLY A 102 0.63 -17.01 6.98
N PRO A 103 0.88 -18.30 7.20
CA PRO A 103 2.18 -18.91 6.95
C PRO A 103 2.59 -18.90 5.47
N ASN A 104 1.66 -19.15 4.53
CA ASN A 104 1.95 -19.04 3.08
C ASN A 104 2.47 -17.64 2.71
N VAL A 105 1.99 -16.58 3.38
CA VAL A 105 2.48 -15.22 3.17
C VAL A 105 3.93 -15.06 3.58
N VAL A 106 4.25 -15.54 4.78
CA VAL A 106 5.61 -15.42 5.31
C VAL A 106 6.58 -16.18 4.41
N TYR A 107 6.29 -17.43 4.09
CA TYR A 107 7.13 -18.25 3.21
C TYR A 107 7.28 -17.63 1.82
N GLY A 108 6.18 -17.22 1.20
CA GLY A 108 6.21 -16.58 -0.11
C GLY A 108 7.10 -15.32 -0.11
N LEU A 109 6.92 -14.42 0.86
CA LEU A 109 7.73 -13.19 0.94
C LEU A 109 9.22 -13.48 1.16
N VAL A 110 9.54 -14.48 1.98
CA VAL A 110 10.93 -14.88 2.29
C VAL A 110 11.61 -15.52 1.07
N GLU A 111 10.90 -16.40 0.38
CA GLU A 111 11.40 -17.08 -0.82
C GLU A 111 11.63 -16.07 -1.95
N TYR A 112 10.68 -15.15 -2.18
CA TYR A 112 10.84 -14.06 -3.15
C TYR A 112 11.99 -13.12 -2.79
N ALA A 113 12.17 -12.82 -1.50
CA ALA A 113 13.25 -11.97 -1.03
C ALA A 113 14.62 -12.67 -1.00
N LYS A 114 14.67 -14.00 -1.21
CA LYS A 114 15.88 -14.82 -1.14
C LYS A 114 16.70 -14.55 0.12
N LEU A 115 16.04 -14.51 1.28
CA LEU A 115 16.72 -14.23 2.55
C LEU A 115 17.75 -15.32 2.87
N VAL A 116 18.85 -14.91 3.49
CA VAL A 116 19.92 -15.83 3.90
C VAL A 116 19.42 -16.76 5.01
N ALA A 117 19.73 -18.05 4.90
CA ALA A 117 19.43 -19.04 5.93
C ALA A 117 20.00 -18.60 7.29
N GLY A 118 19.17 -18.66 8.34
CA GLY A 118 19.50 -18.14 9.67
C GLY A 118 19.01 -16.71 9.96
N SER A 119 18.41 -16.04 8.97
CA SER A 119 17.73 -14.75 9.19
C SER A 119 16.55 -14.92 10.15
N LYS A 120 16.47 -14.04 11.17
CA LYS A 120 15.35 -14.00 12.11
C LYS A 120 14.21 -13.18 11.53
N ILE A 121 13.00 -13.72 11.56
CA ILE A 121 11.79 -13.06 11.09
C ILE A 121 10.88 -12.86 12.28
N ALA A 122 10.41 -11.63 12.46
CA ALA A 122 9.34 -11.30 13.39
C ALA A 122 8.04 -11.11 12.58
N CYS A 123 6.98 -11.80 12.98
CA CYS A 123 5.65 -11.64 12.40
C CYS A 123 4.62 -11.48 13.52
N ASP A 124 3.46 -10.91 13.18
CA ASP A 124 2.36 -10.76 14.13
C ASP A 124 1.60 -12.09 14.34
N ASN A 125 0.64 -12.06 15.26
CA ASN A 125 -0.20 -13.22 15.56
C ASN A 125 -1.08 -13.67 14.38
N LEU A 126 -1.34 -12.79 13.41
CA LEU A 126 -2.12 -13.12 12.21
C LEU A 126 -1.34 -14.10 11.31
N PHE A 127 -0.01 -14.08 11.38
CA PHE A 127 0.86 -14.95 10.59
C PHE A 127 1.40 -16.16 11.37
N SER A 128 1.13 -16.24 12.68
CA SER A 128 1.55 -17.36 13.53
C SER A 128 0.52 -18.51 13.55
N TRP A 129 1.01 -19.74 13.63
CA TRP A 129 0.24 -21.00 13.63
C TRP A 129 -0.63 -21.26 14.86
N THR A 130 -0.70 -20.36 15.83
CA THR A 130 -1.51 -20.60 17.03
C THR A 130 -2.98 -20.45 16.68
N ARG A 131 -3.67 -21.58 16.50
CA ARG A 131 -5.13 -21.63 16.57
C ARG A 131 -5.53 -20.96 17.89
N LYS A 132 -6.32 -19.89 17.80
CA LYS A 132 -7.19 -19.53 18.91
C LYS A 132 -8.30 -20.57 18.91
N GLU A 133 -8.18 -21.54 19.80
CA GLU A 133 -9.31 -22.36 20.26
C GLU A 133 -10.40 -21.45 20.87
#